data_AF-A0A7V3J118-F1
#
_entry.id   AF-A0A7V3J118-F1
#
_cell.length_a   1.000
_cell.length_b   1.000
_cell.length_c   1.000
_cell.angle_alpha   90.00
_cell.angle_beta   90.00
_cell.angle_gamma   90.00
#
_symmetry.space_group_name_H-M   'P 1'
#
loop_
_entity.id
_entity.type
_entity.pdbx_description
1 polymer ?
#
loop_
_entity_poly.entity_id
_entity_poly.type
_entity_poly.pdbx_seq_one_letter_code
_entity_poly.pdbx_strand_id
1 'polypeptide(L)' 'GRLSRLLNDLLVSTDATGNLAVLRTPPGAADYLASAIDRAALPYVVGTIAGDDTIFVAAREPMTGAELAAAIDNLK' A
#
# COMPACT_ATOMS: atom_id res chain seq x y z
N GLY A 1 -1.97 15.00 0.80
CA GLY A 1 -0.51 15.03 0.51
C GLY A 1 -0.21 14.27 -0.78
N ARG A 2 1.05 14.18 -1.23
CA ARG A 2 1.41 13.44 -2.47
C ARG A 2 0.89 12.00 -2.46
N LEU A 3 1.04 11.28 -1.35
CA LEU A 3 0.58 9.90 -1.20
C LEU A 3 -0.95 9.79 -1.36
N SER A 4 -1.74 10.53 -0.58
CA SER A 4 -3.21 10.57 -0.69
C SER A 4 -3.70 10.83 -2.11
N ARG A 5 -3.09 11.76 -2.85
CA ARG A 5 -3.45 11.99 -4.26
C ARG A 5 -3.20 10.74 -5.13
N LEU A 6 -2.03 10.11 -4.98
CA LEU A 6 -1.72 8.90 -5.75
C LEU A 6 -2.58 7.70 -5.34
N LEU A 7 -2.98 7.60 -4.08
CA LEU A 7 -3.95 6.58 -3.65
C LEU A 7 -5.32 6.80 -4.30
N ASN A 8 -5.81 8.05 -4.37
CA ASN A 8 -7.05 8.35 -5.09
C ASN A 8 -6.95 8.03 -6.59
N ASP A 9 -5.81 8.31 -7.21
CA ASP A 9 -5.63 8.12 -8.66
C ASP A 9 -5.36 6.65 -9.06
N LEU A 10 -4.66 5.88 -8.21
CA LEU A 10 -4.06 4.61 -8.59
C LEU A 10 -4.48 3.40 -7.74
N LEU A 11 -5.05 3.57 -6.54
CA LEU A 11 -5.41 2.44 -5.69
C LEU A 11 -6.81 1.92 -6.06
N VAL A 12 -6.84 0.85 -6.86
CA VAL A 12 -8.07 0.21 -7.36
C VAL A 12 -8.78 -0.56 -6.25
N SER A 13 -8.05 -1.38 -5.50
CA SER A 13 -8.59 -2.15 -4.38
C SER A 13 -7.52 -2.55 -3.37
N THR A 14 -7.98 -2.97 -2.19
CA THR A 14 -7.13 -3.50 -1.11
C THR A 14 -7.66 -4.85 -0.66
N ASP A 15 -6.76 -5.77 -0.34
CA ASP A 15 -7.03 -7.04 0.33
C ASP A 15 -5.91 -7.32 1.35
N ALA A 16 -6.00 -8.39 2.13
CA ALA A 16 -5.01 -8.70 3.15
C ALA A 16 -4.92 -10.18 3.54
N THR A 17 -3.73 -10.58 4.00
CA THR A 17 -3.50 -11.89 4.64
C THR A 17 -2.35 -11.79 5.64
N GLY A 18 -2.49 -12.40 6.82
CA GLY A 18 -1.45 -12.36 7.86
C GLY A 18 -1.00 -10.93 8.17
N ASN A 19 0.28 -10.64 7.94
CA ASN A 19 0.90 -9.32 8.09
C ASN A 19 1.06 -8.55 6.76
N LEU A 20 0.41 -8.97 5.68
CA LEU A 20 0.50 -8.32 4.37
C LEU A 20 -0.82 -7.62 4.01
N ALA A 21 -0.73 -6.35 3.62
CA ALA A 21 -1.74 -5.72 2.79
C ALA A 21 -1.38 -5.92 1.31
N VAL A 22 -2.38 -6.22 0.49
CA VAL A 22 -2.25 -6.40 -0.95
C VAL A 22 -3.01 -5.27 -1.62
N LEU A 23 -2.30 -4.43 -2.37
CA LEU A 23 -2.89 -3.29 -3.08
C LEU A 23 -2.93 -3.61 -4.57
N ARG A 24 -4.05 -3.30 -5.22
CA ARG A 24 -4.19 -3.38 -6.68
C ARG A 24 -4.14 -2.01 -7.31
N THR A 25 -3.44 -1.90 -8.44
CA THR A 25 -3.33 -0.68 -9.24
C THR A 25 -3.75 -0.96 -10.69
N PRO A 26 -3.88 0.06 -11.56
CA PRO A 26 -3.86 -0.17 -13.00
C PRO A 26 -2.56 -0.85 -13.44
N PRO A 27 -2.54 -1.48 -14.62
CA PRO A 27 -1.32 -2.08 -15.20
C PRO A 27 -0.16 -1.08 -15.26
N GLY A 28 1.04 -1.52 -14.87
CA GLY A 28 2.27 -0.74 -14.85
C GLY A 28 2.35 0.37 -13.78
N ALA A 29 1.38 0.49 -12.88
CA ALA A 29 1.34 1.57 -11.89
C ALA A 29 1.86 1.18 -10.50
N ALA A 30 2.11 -0.11 -10.24
CA ALA A 30 2.45 -0.60 -8.90
C ALA A 30 3.76 0.01 -8.36
N ASP A 31 4.83 0.04 -9.15
CA ASP A 31 6.12 0.64 -8.76
C ASP A 31 5.98 2.12 -8.37
N TYR A 32 5.15 2.86 -9.12
CA TYR A 32 4.99 4.29 -8.88
C TYR A 32 4.25 4.58 -7.56
N LEU A 33 3.20 3.80 -7.28
CA LEU A 33 2.48 3.92 -6.01
C LEU A 33 3.32 3.40 -4.83
N ALA A 34 4.04 2.29 -4.99
CA ALA A 34 4.93 1.74 -3.97
C ALA A 34 6.02 2.75 -3.57
N SER A 35 6.66 3.41 -4.54
CA SER A 35 7.65 4.46 -4.26
C SER A 35 7.06 5.64 -3.45
N ALA A 36 5.78 5.96 -3.64
CA ALA A 36 5.10 6.98 -2.85
C ALA A 36 4.84 6.53 -1.40
N ILE A 37 4.48 5.25 -1.20
CA ILE A 37 4.31 4.64 0.13
C ILE A 37 5.65 4.63 0.87
N ASP A 38 6.72 4.20 0.22
CA ASP A 38 8.07 4.16 0.83
C ASP A 38 8.53 5.55 1.27
N ARG A 39 8.35 6.56 0.42
CA ARG A 39 8.72 7.95 0.72
C ARG A 39 7.87 8.58 1.83
N ALA A 40 6.67 8.08 2.07
CA ALA A 40 5.83 8.56 3.15
C ALA A 40 6.32 8.10 4.53
N ALA A 41 7.26 7.14 4.59
CA ALA A 41 7.91 6.66 5.81
C ALA A 41 6.90 6.35 6.94
N LEU A 42 5.79 5.69 6.57
CA LEU A 42 4.74 5.32 7.51
C LEU A 42 5.32 4.37 8.57
N PRO A 43 5.25 4.68 9.87
CA PRO A 43 5.97 3.92 10.90
C PRO A 43 5.48 2.48 11.03
N TYR A 44 4.23 2.23 10.65
CA TYR A 44 3.58 0.93 10.66
C TYR A 44 3.83 0.08 9.41
N VAL A 45 4.58 0.60 8.42
CA VAL A 45 5.03 -0.15 7.24
C VAL A 45 6.48 -0.62 7.47
N VAL A 46 6.74 -1.89 7.19
CA VAL A 46 8.11 -2.46 7.13
C VAL A 46 8.75 -2.19 5.78
N GLY A 47 7.99 -2.38 4.70
CA GLY A 47 8.42 -2.13 3.33
C GLY A 47 7.39 -2.57 2.29
N THR A 48 7.71 -2.32 1.02
CA THR A 48 6.88 -2.69 -0.13
C THR A 48 7.65 -3.56 -1.13
N ILE A 49 6.93 -4.42 -1.85
CA ILE A 49 7.39 -5.07 -3.11
C ILE A 49 6.30 -4.85 -4.15
N ALA A 50 6.66 -4.22 -5.26
CA ALA A 50 5.77 -4.00 -6.39
C ALA A 50 6.00 -5.05 -7.49
N GLY A 51 4.90 -5.53 -8.06
CA GLY A 51 4.86 -6.18 -9.36
C GLY A 51 4.48 -5.16 -10.45
N ASP A 52 3.61 -5.57 -11.38
CA ASP A 52 3.08 -4.66 -12.42
C ASP A 52 1.82 -3.90 -11.96
N ASP A 53 0.85 -4.63 -11.42
CA ASP A 53 -0.48 -4.12 -11.04
C ASP A 53 -0.84 -4.45 -9.57
N THR A 54 0.12 -4.97 -8.82
CA THR A 54 -0.06 -5.50 -7.46
C THR A 54 1.13 -5.13 -6.58
N ILE A 55 0.86 -4.67 -5.36
CA ILE A 55 1.88 -4.33 -4.36
C ILE A 55 1.62 -5.15 -3.10
N PHE A 56 2.66 -5.79 -2.58
CA PHE A 56 2.65 -6.33 -1.22
C PHE A 56 3.26 -5.29 -0.28
N VAL A 57 2.50 -4.92 0.75
CA VAL A 57 2.94 -4.01 1.80
C VAL A 57 3.00 -4.80 3.11
N ALA A 58 4.20 -4.89 3.69
CA ALA A 58 4.40 -5.61 4.94
C ALA A 58 4.10 -4.70 6.13
N ALA A 59 3.16 -5.13 6.97
CA ALA A 59 2.83 -4.49 8.23
C ALA A 59 3.92 -4.74 9.26
N ARG A 60 4.21 -3.71 10.06
CA ARG A 60 5.07 -3.83 11.23
C ARG A 60 4.25 -4.39 12.38
N GLU A 61 4.74 -5.46 12.99
CA GLU A 61 4.10 -6.03 14.17
C GLU A 61 3.91 -4.97 15.28
N PRO A 62 2.77 -4.99 16.00
CA PRO A 62 1.73 -6.01 15.98
C PRO A 62 0.62 -5.79 14.94
N MET A 63 0.75 -4.79 14.05
CA MET A 63 -0.28 -4.49 13.06
C MET A 63 -0.46 -5.66 12.08
N THR A 64 -1.72 -6.02 11.84
CA THR A 64 -2.11 -7.03 10.85
C THR A 64 -2.16 -6.44 9.44
N GLY A 65 -2.13 -7.30 8.43
CA GLY A 65 -2.33 -6.88 7.04
C GLY A 65 -3.69 -6.21 6.82
N ALA A 66 -4.74 -6.66 7.52
CA ALA A 66 -6.08 -6.09 7.40
C ALA A 66 -6.16 -4.66 7.98
N GLU A 67 -5.56 -4.44 9.16
CA GLU A 67 -5.45 -3.10 9.74
C GLU A 67 -4.61 -2.17 8.87
N LEU A 68 -3.53 -2.69 8.28
CA LEU A 68 -2.70 -1.93 7.34
C LEU A 68 -3.47 -1.55 6.06
N ALA A 69 -4.21 -2.49 5.47
CA ALA A 69 -5.03 -2.24 4.28
C ALA A 69 -6.07 -1.14 4.56
N ALA A 70 -6.77 -1.24 5.69
CA ALA A 70 -7.72 -0.21 6.13
C ALA A 70 -7.04 1.14 6.39
N ALA A 71 -5.87 1.15 7.02
CA ALA A 71 -5.11 2.38 7.25
C ALA A 71 -4.71 3.05 5.93
N ILE A 72 -4.25 2.28 4.93
CA ILE A 72 -3.90 2.79 3.60
C ILE A 72 -5.13 3.30 2.85
N ASP A 73 -6.26 2.59 2.91
CA ASP A 73 -7.49 3.02 2.24
C ASP A 73 -8.03 4.34 2.84
N ASN A 74 -7.93 4.51 4.16
CA ASN A 74 -8.29 5.75 4.86
C ASN A 74 -7.36 6.95 4.57
N LEU A 75 -6.20 6.72 3.92
CA LEU A 75 -5.33 7.79 3.45
C LEU A 75 -5.70 8.32 2.07
N LYS A 76 -6.65 7.68 1.35
CA LYS A 76 -7.25 8.27 0.15
C LYS A 76 -7.87 9.61 0.52
#